data_AF-A0A1A9A6W3-F1
#
_entry.id   AF-A0A1A9A6W3-F1
#
_cell.length_a   1.000
_cell.length_b   1.000
_cell.length_c   1.000
_cell.angle_alpha   90.00
_cell.angle_beta   90.00
_cell.angle_gamma   90.00
#
_symmetry.space_group_name_H-M   'P 1'
#
loop_
_entity.id
_entity.type
_entity.pdbx_description
1 polymer ?
#
loop_
_entity_poly.entity_id
_entity_poly.type
_entity_poly.pdbx_seq_one_letter_code
_entity_poly.pdbx_strand_id
1 'polypeptide(L)'
;MMILGLVRWMQPVHGYDVRRELLSWSADKWANVQPGSIYHALRKLADEGLLRAVTTEQVGARPARTTYEVTPKGEEEFETLLRAQWWQLNERPDPFTAAFSFLPALPREEAAAALRNRANLLRAGIESMRASLESDWVRKSKPVHVGWMFELWAARAEADMAWCERIAERIESGVSYLPAGMERGDGWSGWNDGGPPPTEDTH
;
A
#
# COMPACT_ATOMS: atom_id res chain seq x y z
N MET A 1 0.53 -3.68 15.02
CA MET A 1 1.40 -4.80 14.58
C MET A 1 2.85 -4.39 14.35
N MET A 2 3.19 -3.57 13.33
CA MET A 2 4.61 -3.39 12.93
C MET A 2 5.52 -2.79 14.03
N ILE A 3 5.08 -1.74 14.73
CA ILE A 3 5.85 -1.15 15.85
C ILE A 3 6.05 -2.18 16.98
N LEU A 4 4.99 -2.93 17.32
CA LEU A 4 5.02 -3.96 18.35
C LEU A 4 6.01 -5.09 17.99
N GLY A 5 6.00 -5.56 16.74
CA GLY A 5 6.94 -6.56 16.24
C GLY A 5 8.39 -6.07 16.22
N LEU A 6 8.62 -4.79 15.93
CA LEU A 6 9.97 -4.22 15.94
C LEU A 6 10.51 -4.06 17.36
N VAL A 7 9.68 -3.59 18.29
CA VAL A 7 10.05 -3.54 19.71
C VAL A 7 10.34 -4.95 20.22
N ARG A 8 9.48 -5.93 19.91
CA ARG A 8 9.71 -7.34 20.25
C ARG A 8 11.06 -7.86 19.77
N TRP A 9 11.49 -7.47 18.57
CA TRP A 9 12.75 -7.94 17.98
C TRP A 9 13.99 -7.26 18.58
N MET A 10 13.88 -5.97 18.91
CA MET A 10 15.03 -5.15 19.34
C MET A 10 15.06 -4.89 20.86
N GLN A 11 14.08 -5.37 21.62
CA GLN A 11 13.90 -5.03 23.04
C GLN A 11 15.11 -5.40 23.91
N PRO A 12 15.40 -4.58 24.95
CA PRO A 12 14.82 -3.26 25.20
C PRO A 12 15.29 -2.23 24.15
N VAL A 13 14.38 -1.45 23.57
CA VAL A 13 14.71 -0.53 22.46
C VAL A 13 14.22 0.90 22.69
N HIS A 14 15.02 1.89 22.28
CA HIS A 14 14.62 3.29 22.35
C HIS A 14 13.71 3.67 21.16
N GLY A 15 12.75 4.57 21.37
CA GLY A 15 11.84 5.00 20.31
C GLY A 15 12.54 5.62 19.09
N TYR A 16 13.70 6.25 19.30
CA TYR A 16 14.57 6.73 18.22
C TYR A 16 15.10 5.60 17.35
N ASP A 17 15.53 4.49 17.94
CA ASP A 17 16.06 3.35 17.20
C ASP A 17 14.94 2.62 16.44
N VAL A 18 13.75 2.49 17.05
CA VAL A 18 12.53 2.03 16.37
C VAL A 18 12.23 2.89 15.15
N ARG A 19 12.25 4.21 15.29
CA ARG A 19 12.04 5.14 14.17
C ARG A 19 13.12 4.98 13.09
N ARG A 20 14.39 4.93 13.48
CA ARG A 20 15.52 4.81 12.55
C ARG A 20 15.41 3.53 11.73
N GLU A 21 15.03 2.42 12.37
CA GLU A 21 14.90 1.13 11.70
C GLU A 21 13.69 1.09 10.76
N LEU A 22 12.53 1.62 11.15
CA LEU A 22 11.37 1.74 10.24
C LEU A 22 11.68 2.60 9.01
N LEU A 23 12.45 3.67 9.19
CA LEU A 23 12.91 4.51 8.09
C LEU A 23 13.94 3.79 7.19
N SER A 24 14.82 2.98 7.77
CA SER A 24 15.81 2.19 7.01
C SER A 24 15.14 1.15 6.10
N TRP A 25 13.92 0.72 6.46
CA TRP A 25 13.09 -0.18 5.66
C TRP A 25 12.25 0.55 4.60
N SER A 26 12.33 1.88 4.51
CA SER A 26 11.41 2.70 3.73
C SER A 26 9.94 2.36 4.03
N ALA A 27 9.60 2.09 5.30
CA ALA A 27 8.26 1.66 5.72
C ALA A 27 7.18 2.74 5.49
N ASP A 28 7.59 3.99 5.29
CA ASP A 28 6.73 5.07 4.79
C ASP A 28 6.11 4.70 3.43
N LYS A 29 6.86 4.02 2.55
CA LYS A 29 6.42 3.71 1.18
C LYS A 29 5.45 2.53 1.12
N TRP A 30 5.58 1.53 1.99
CA TRP A 30 4.80 0.28 1.89
C TRP A 30 3.88 0.01 3.08
N ALA A 31 4.10 0.65 4.23
CA ALA A 31 3.26 0.53 5.43
C ALA A 31 2.65 1.86 5.89
N ASN A 32 2.84 2.94 5.13
CA ASN A 32 2.33 4.29 5.42
C ASN A 32 2.64 4.77 6.86
N VAL A 33 3.80 4.36 7.40
CA VAL A 33 4.20 4.78 8.75
C VAL A 33 4.86 6.14 8.69
N GLN A 34 4.15 7.14 9.21
CA GLN A 34 4.64 8.50 9.29
C GLN A 34 5.61 8.65 10.46
N PRO A 35 6.82 9.21 10.26
CA PRO A 35 7.84 9.29 11.32
C PRO A 35 7.38 10.02 12.58
N GLY A 36 6.51 11.02 12.44
CA GLY A 36 5.93 11.75 13.57
C GLY A 36 4.95 10.93 14.42
N SER A 37 4.32 9.91 13.84
CA SER A 37 3.34 9.05 14.54
C SER A 37 3.97 7.97 15.42
N ILE A 38 5.26 7.66 15.23
CA ILE A 38 5.93 6.52 15.87
C ILE A 38 6.01 6.70 17.39
N TYR A 39 6.41 7.87 17.87
CA TYR A 39 6.49 8.14 19.31
C TYR A 39 5.11 8.12 19.98
N HIS A 40 4.11 8.68 19.29
CA HIS A 40 2.72 8.63 19.75
C HIS A 40 2.23 7.18 19.84
N ALA A 41 2.53 6.36 18.84
CA ALA A 41 2.15 4.95 18.84
C ALA A 41 2.87 4.14 19.93
N LEU A 42 4.16 4.37 20.18
CA LEU A 42 4.89 3.74 21.30
C LEU A 42 4.25 4.07 22.64
N ARG A 43 3.91 5.35 22.87
CA ARG A 43 3.21 5.78 24.08
C ARG A 43 1.84 5.12 24.20
N LYS A 44 1.04 5.12 23.13
CA LYS A 44 -0.27 4.48 23.10
C LYS A 44 -0.18 2.98 23.43
N LEU A 45 0.77 2.26 22.82
CA LEU A 45 0.97 0.83 23.10
C LEU A 45 1.40 0.59 24.56
N ALA A 46 2.16 1.51 25.17
CA ALA A 46 2.49 1.44 26.58
C ALA A 46 1.29 1.72 27.49
N ASP A 47 0.49 2.74 27.16
CA ASP A 47 -0.76 3.08 27.86
C ASP A 47 -1.78 1.93 27.80
N GLU A 48 -1.82 1.19 26.69
CA GLU A 48 -2.64 -0.03 26.50
C GLU A 48 -2.06 -1.27 27.19
N GLY A 49 -0.88 -1.18 27.81
CA GLY A 49 -0.19 -2.27 28.49
C GLY A 49 0.42 -3.32 27.56
N LEU A 50 0.54 -3.03 26.26
CA LEU A 50 1.19 -3.88 25.27
C LEU A 50 2.71 -3.72 25.30
N LEU A 51 3.19 -2.55 25.70
CA LEU A 51 4.60 -2.26 25.96
C LEU A 51 4.82 -1.84 27.42
N ARG A 52 6.01 -2.13 27.94
CA ARG A 52 6.50 -1.60 29.20
C ARG A 52 7.59 -0.57 28.93
N ALA A 53 7.40 0.65 29.44
CA ALA A 53 8.44 1.66 29.44
C ALA A 53 9.46 1.36 30.55
N VAL A 54 10.71 1.13 30.15
CA VAL A 54 11.86 0.97 31.05
C VAL A 54 12.64 2.28 31.03
N THR A 55 12.67 2.98 32.15
CA THR A 55 13.46 4.21 32.26
C THR A 55 14.89 3.81 32.63
N THR A 56 15.85 4.16 31.77
CA THR A 56 17.26 4.01 32.14
C THR A 56 17.65 5.19 33.05
N GLU A 57 18.27 4.87 34.19
CA GLU A 57 18.74 5.88 35.13
C GLU A 57 19.72 6.86 34.45
N GLN A 58 19.64 8.12 34.87
CA GLN A 58 20.42 9.21 34.32
C GLN A 58 21.90 9.08 34.74
N VAL A 59 22.77 8.66 33.81
CA VAL A 59 24.23 8.73 34.02
C VAL A 59 24.74 10.05 33.43
N GLY A 60 24.94 11.05 34.29
CA GLY A 60 25.52 12.36 33.94
C GLY A 60 24.55 13.38 33.32
N ALA A 61 25.06 14.24 32.42
CA ALA A 61 24.34 15.41 31.89
C ALA A 61 23.42 15.14 30.68
N ARG A 62 23.13 13.88 30.35
CA ARG A 62 22.21 13.53 29.24
C ARG A 62 20.80 13.26 29.77
N PRO A 63 19.74 13.65 29.04
CA PRO A 63 18.37 13.38 29.46
C PRO A 63 18.10 11.88 29.60
N ALA A 64 17.30 11.49 30.59
CA ALA A 64 16.85 10.12 30.81
C ALA A 64 16.21 9.57 29.52
N ARG A 65 16.57 8.33 29.16
CA ARG A 65 16.09 7.68 27.93
C ARG A 65 15.11 6.59 28.30
N THR A 66 13.92 6.67 27.71
CA THR A 66 12.88 5.63 27.82
C THR A 66 13.11 4.57 26.76
N THR A 67 13.41 3.35 27.19
CA THR A 67 13.36 2.16 26.34
C THR A 67 12.02 1.45 26.52
N TYR A 68 11.65 0.65 25.52
CA TYR A 68 10.41 -0.12 25.52
C TYR A 68 10.72 -1.61 25.41
N GLU A 69 9.96 -2.40 26.14
CA GLU A 69 9.94 -3.86 26.09
C GLU A 69 8.52 -4.34 25.80
N VAL A 70 8.37 -5.49 25.15
CA VAL A 70 7.04 -6.09 24.94
C VAL A 70 6.56 -6.74 26.25
N THR A 71 5.28 -6.64 26.54
CA THR A 71 4.66 -7.38 27.66
C THR A 71 4.12 -8.74 27.17
N PRO A 72 3.78 -9.68 28.07
CA PRO A 72 3.07 -10.91 27.66
C PRO A 72 1.78 -10.62 26.87
N LYS A 73 1.04 -9.58 27.28
CA LYS A 73 -0.15 -9.09 26.55
C LYS A 73 0.22 -8.57 25.15
N GLY A 74 1.33 -7.84 25.04
CA GLY A 74 1.86 -7.37 23.76
C GLY A 74 2.29 -8.49 22.83
N GLU A 75 2.83 -9.59 23.37
CA GLU A 75 3.20 -10.77 22.59
C GLU A 75 1.95 -11.45 21.99
N GLU A 76 0.92 -11.69 22.81
CA GLU A 76 -0.36 -12.27 22.37
C GLU A 76 -1.05 -11.40 21.30
N GLU A 77 -1.07 -10.09 21.51
CA GLU A 77 -1.64 -9.14 20.56
C GLU A 77 -0.84 -9.12 19.24
N PHE A 78 0.50 -9.14 19.30
CA PHE A 78 1.33 -9.23 18.09
C PHE A 78 1.02 -10.49 17.28
N GLU A 79 0.95 -11.64 17.95
CA GLU A 79 0.64 -12.91 17.28
C GLU A 79 -0.78 -12.91 16.69
N THR A 80 -1.76 -12.37 17.40
CA THR A 80 -3.14 -12.26 16.94
C THR A 80 -3.23 -11.41 15.68
N LEU A 81 -2.65 -10.21 15.71
CA LEU A 81 -2.62 -9.30 14.56
C LEU A 81 -1.86 -9.91 13.39
N LEU A 82 -0.74 -10.58 13.64
CA LEU A 82 0.02 -11.26 12.60
C LEU A 82 -0.83 -12.34 11.94
N ARG A 83 -1.38 -13.27 12.73
CA ARG A 83 -2.22 -14.37 12.22
C ARG A 83 -3.43 -13.85 11.45
N ALA A 84 -4.05 -12.77 11.90
CA ALA A 84 -5.16 -12.15 11.16
C ALA A 84 -4.74 -11.74 9.74
N GLN A 85 -3.56 -11.14 9.56
CA GLN A 85 -3.07 -10.76 8.22
C GLN A 85 -2.64 -11.96 7.35
N TRP A 86 -2.28 -13.09 7.96
CA TRP A 86 -1.94 -14.32 7.22
C TRP A 86 -3.17 -15.13 6.82
N TRP A 87 -4.20 -15.16 7.66
CA TRP A 87 -5.40 -15.98 7.46
C TRP A 87 -6.55 -15.24 6.78
N GLN A 88 -6.47 -13.91 6.67
CA GLN A 88 -7.51 -13.10 6.04
C GLN A 88 -6.95 -12.42 4.80
N LEU A 89 -7.75 -12.44 3.72
CA LEU A 89 -7.50 -11.60 2.56
C LEU A 89 -8.10 -10.21 2.82
N ASN A 90 -7.23 -9.24 3.08
CA ASN A 90 -7.64 -7.85 3.25
C ASN A 90 -7.43 -7.10 1.93
N GLU A 91 -8.52 -6.70 1.28
CA GLU A 91 -8.45 -5.84 0.10
C GLU A 91 -8.06 -4.42 0.51
N ARG A 92 -7.13 -3.81 -0.24
CA ARG A 92 -6.80 -2.40 -0.08
C ARG A 92 -7.70 -1.59 -0.99
N PRO A 93 -8.45 -0.60 -0.49
CA PRO A 93 -9.16 0.33 -1.35
C PRO A 93 -8.19 0.99 -2.33
N ASP A 94 -8.41 0.80 -3.63
CA ASP A 94 -7.66 1.47 -4.69
C ASP A 94 -8.52 2.62 -5.25
N PRO A 95 -8.12 3.89 -5.06
CA PRO A 95 -8.82 5.03 -5.65
C PRO A 95 -8.96 4.94 -7.17
N PHE A 96 -8.05 4.24 -7.85
CA PHE A 96 -8.15 4.00 -9.29
C PHE A 96 -9.37 3.15 -9.65
N THR A 97 -9.72 2.13 -8.86
CA THR A 97 -10.91 1.30 -9.10
C THR A 97 -12.19 2.14 -8.99
N ALA A 98 -12.24 3.06 -8.03
CA ALA A 98 -13.35 4.02 -7.92
C ALA A 98 -13.42 4.94 -9.15
N ALA A 99 -12.29 5.51 -9.59
CA ALA A 99 -12.25 6.34 -10.79
C ALA A 99 -12.66 5.56 -12.06
N PHE A 100 -12.18 4.32 -12.20
CA PHE A 100 -12.49 3.45 -13.33
C PHE A 100 -13.97 3.07 -13.41
N SER A 101 -14.69 3.02 -12.28
CA SER A 101 -16.15 2.81 -12.27
C SER A 101 -16.93 3.90 -13.01
N PHE A 102 -16.30 5.07 -13.24
CA PHE A 102 -16.82 6.17 -14.04
C PHE A 102 -16.12 6.30 -15.40
N LEU A 103 -15.60 5.21 -15.96
CA LEU A 103 -14.88 5.20 -17.25
C LEU A 103 -15.53 6.05 -18.36
N PRO A 104 -16.86 6.00 -18.60
CA PRO A 104 -17.48 6.79 -19.67
C PRO A 104 -17.51 8.31 -19.42
N ALA A 105 -17.22 8.76 -18.19
CA ALA A 105 -17.09 10.18 -17.89
C ALA A 105 -15.82 10.80 -18.48
N LEU A 106 -14.87 9.98 -18.98
CA LEU A 106 -13.68 10.42 -19.69
C LEU A 106 -13.81 10.19 -21.20
N PRO A 107 -13.30 11.11 -22.05
CA PRO A 107 -13.14 10.85 -23.47
C PRO A 107 -12.34 9.57 -23.70
N ARG A 108 -12.74 8.76 -24.67
CA ARG A 108 -12.13 7.43 -24.92
C ARG A 108 -10.62 7.53 -25.19
N GLU A 109 -10.19 8.53 -25.94
CA GLU A 109 -8.77 8.79 -26.22
C GLU A 109 -8.00 9.11 -24.93
N GLU A 110 -8.57 9.92 -24.05
CA GLU A 110 -7.98 10.26 -22.76
C GLU A 110 -7.91 9.03 -21.83
N ALA A 111 -8.99 8.23 -21.78
CA ALA A 111 -9.03 7.01 -20.98
C ALA A 111 -7.96 5.98 -21.42
N ALA A 112 -7.82 5.77 -22.74
CA ALA A 112 -6.77 4.90 -23.27
C ALA A 112 -5.36 5.45 -22.96
N ALA A 113 -5.12 6.74 -23.20
CA ALA A 113 -3.84 7.38 -22.90
C ALA A 113 -3.48 7.30 -21.41
N ALA A 114 -4.45 7.49 -20.51
CA ALA A 114 -4.26 7.37 -19.07
C ALA A 114 -3.86 5.96 -18.64
N LEU A 115 -4.48 4.92 -19.22
CA LEU A 115 -4.11 3.53 -18.98
C LEU A 115 -2.71 3.21 -19.51
N ARG A 116 -2.34 3.71 -20.70
CA ARG A 116 -0.97 3.58 -21.25
C ARG A 116 0.05 4.25 -20.34
N ASN A 117 -0.25 5.44 -19.83
CA ASN A 117 0.60 6.13 -18.86
C ASN A 117 0.74 5.33 -17.56
N ARG A 118 -0.36 4.77 -17.03
CA ARG A 118 -0.33 3.90 -15.85
C ARG A 118 0.56 2.67 -16.09
N ALA A 119 0.47 2.04 -17.26
CA ALA A 119 1.35 0.92 -17.64
C ALA A 119 2.84 1.33 -17.65
N ASN A 120 3.17 2.51 -18.17
CA ASN A 120 4.55 3.02 -18.17
C ASN A 120 5.07 3.27 -16.74
N LEU A 121 4.25 3.83 -15.85
CA LEU A 121 4.62 4.01 -14.43
C LEU A 121 4.85 2.67 -13.73
N LEU A 122 4.00 1.68 -13.99
CA LEU A 122 4.17 0.32 -13.46
C LEU A 122 5.45 -0.33 -13.98
N ARG A 123 5.76 -0.17 -15.27
CA ARG A 123 7.00 -0.67 -15.89
C ARG A 123 8.25 -0.15 -15.19
N ALA A 124 8.33 1.17 -14.99
CA ALA A 124 9.44 1.79 -14.26
C ALA A 124 9.56 1.25 -12.82
N GLY A 125 8.43 1.01 -12.16
CA GLY A 125 8.39 0.38 -10.84
C GLY A 125 8.91 -1.06 -10.83
N ILE A 126 8.50 -1.88 -11.81
CA ILE A 126 8.97 -3.26 -11.99
C ILE A 126 10.47 -3.32 -12.19
N GLU A 127 11.01 -2.47 -13.08
CA GLU A 127 12.45 -2.38 -13.35
C GLU A 127 13.23 -2.01 -12.09
N SER A 128 12.72 -1.04 -11.31
CA SER A 128 13.32 -0.65 -10.03
C SER A 128 13.32 -1.79 -9.00
N MET A 129 12.23 -2.56 -8.90
CA MET A 129 12.14 -3.71 -8.01
C MET A 129 13.08 -4.84 -8.42
N ARG A 130 13.16 -5.16 -9.72
CA ARG A 130 14.08 -6.17 -10.26
C ARG A 130 15.54 -5.78 -10.04
N ALA A 131 15.91 -4.53 -10.30
CA ALA A 131 17.25 -4.03 -10.01
C ALA A 131 17.58 -4.11 -8.50
N SER A 132 16.59 -3.87 -7.64
CA SER A 132 16.75 -4.01 -6.19
C SER A 132 17.03 -5.48 -5.79
N LEU A 133 16.32 -6.44 -6.38
CA LEU A 133 16.53 -7.88 -6.16
C LEU A 133 17.93 -8.37 -6.60
N GLU A 134 18.50 -7.76 -7.63
CA GLU A 134 19.84 -8.09 -8.12
C GLU A 134 20.96 -7.44 -7.30
N SER A 135 20.63 -6.42 -6.50
CA SER A 135 21.61 -5.69 -5.71
C SER A 135 22.25 -6.55 -4.62
N ASP A 136 23.55 -6.34 -4.42
CA ASP A 136 24.33 -6.98 -3.35
C ASP A 136 23.77 -6.66 -1.95
N TRP A 137 23.16 -5.48 -1.79
CA TRP A 137 22.55 -5.08 -0.52
C TRP A 137 21.37 -5.98 -0.14
N VAL A 138 20.44 -6.25 -1.07
CA VAL A 138 19.32 -7.17 -0.81
C VAL A 138 19.83 -8.60 -0.65
N ARG A 139 20.71 -9.06 -1.55
CA ARG A 139 21.20 -10.45 -1.56
C ARG A 139 22.03 -10.83 -0.34
N LYS A 140 22.82 -9.89 0.21
CA LYS A 140 23.79 -10.19 1.29
C LYS A 140 23.36 -9.66 2.66
N SER A 141 22.47 -8.66 2.74
CA SER A 141 22.21 -7.93 4.00
C SER A 141 20.76 -8.05 4.50
N LYS A 142 19.87 -8.75 3.78
CA LYS A 142 18.45 -8.89 4.15
C LYS A 142 18.03 -10.35 4.27
N PRO A 143 17.05 -10.67 5.14
CA PRO A 143 16.44 -12.00 5.17
C PRO A 143 15.86 -12.38 3.81
N VAL A 144 15.91 -13.68 3.47
CA VAL A 144 15.50 -14.21 2.15
C VAL A 144 14.05 -13.82 1.79
N HIS A 145 13.14 -13.80 2.76
CA HIS A 145 11.73 -13.45 2.53
C HIS A 145 11.52 -12.01 2.07
N VAL A 146 12.48 -11.10 2.30
CA VAL A 146 12.41 -9.73 1.75
C VAL A 146 12.45 -9.81 0.21
N GLY A 147 13.30 -10.67 -0.35
CA GLY A 147 13.32 -10.93 -1.79
C GLY A 147 11.95 -11.44 -2.30
N TRP A 148 11.36 -12.40 -1.59
CA TRP A 148 10.03 -12.93 -1.94
C TRP A 148 8.92 -11.86 -1.90
N MET A 149 9.03 -10.86 -1.02
CA MET A 149 8.10 -9.72 -1.04
C MET A 149 8.26 -8.86 -2.30
N PHE A 150 9.49 -8.57 -2.73
CA PHE A 150 9.74 -7.86 -3.99
C PHE A 150 9.27 -8.66 -5.21
N GLU A 151 9.45 -9.99 -5.21
CA GLU A 151 8.92 -10.88 -6.24
C GLU A 151 7.38 -10.79 -6.33
N LEU A 152 6.69 -10.85 -5.18
CA LEU A 152 5.23 -10.68 -5.14
C LEU A 152 4.78 -9.31 -5.66
N TRP A 153 5.47 -8.23 -5.29
CA TRP A 153 5.14 -6.88 -5.74
C TRP A 153 5.39 -6.70 -7.24
N ALA A 154 6.49 -7.24 -7.77
CA ALA A 154 6.77 -7.24 -9.20
C ALA A 154 5.70 -8.02 -9.98
N ALA A 155 5.35 -9.23 -9.53
CA ALA A 155 4.31 -10.05 -10.17
C ALA A 155 2.94 -9.36 -10.20
N ARG A 156 2.55 -8.67 -9.12
CA ARG A 156 1.32 -7.86 -9.08
C ARG A 156 1.37 -6.69 -10.06
N ALA A 157 2.47 -5.94 -10.06
CA ALA A 157 2.63 -4.80 -10.96
C ALA A 157 2.66 -5.23 -12.44
N GLU A 158 3.23 -6.40 -12.75
CA GLU A 158 3.23 -6.97 -14.11
C GLU A 158 1.81 -7.34 -14.55
N ALA A 159 1.02 -7.96 -13.67
CA ALA A 159 -0.38 -8.27 -13.95
C ALA A 159 -1.19 -6.99 -14.20
N ASP A 160 -1.01 -5.97 -13.38
CA ASP A 160 -1.68 -4.66 -13.52
C ASP A 160 -1.25 -3.93 -14.80
N MET A 161 0.05 -3.96 -15.14
CA MET A 161 0.58 -3.34 -16.36
C MET A 161 -0.02 -4.01 -17.60
N ALA A 162 0.01 -5.33 -17.65
CA ALA A 162 -0.56 -6.10 -18.75
C ALA A 162 -2.08 -5.87 -18.86
N TRP A 163 -2.78 -5.73 -17.73
CA TRP A 163 -4.20 -5.37 -17.73
C TRP A 163 -4.42 -3.97 -18.32
N CYS A 164 -3.66 -2.96 -17.90
CA CYS A 164 -3.77 -1.59 -18.43
C CYS A 164 -3.57 -1.56 -19.95
N GLU A 165 -2.54 -2.22 -20.46
CA GLU A 165 -2.24 -2.28 -21.90
C GLU A 165 -3.39 -2.94 -22.69
N ARG A 166 -3.92 -4.07 -22.20
CA ARG A 166 -5.04 -4.77 -22.84
C ARG A 166 -6.34 -3.96 -22.84
N ILE A 167 -6.64 -3.26 -21.75
CA ILE A 167 -7.87 -2.46 -21.67
C ILE A 167 -7.75 -1.19 -22.52
N ALA A 168 -6.58 -0.55 -22.57
CA ALA A 168 -6.34 0.57 -23.48
C ALA A 168 -6.60 0.16 -24.94
N GLU A 169 -6.06 -0.99 -25.37
CA GLU A 169 -6.29 -1.53 -26.72
C GLU A 169 -7.77 -1.78 -27.01
N ARG A 170 -8.54 -2.32 -26.06
CA ARG A 170 -9.99 -2.51 -26.21
C ARG A 170 -10.75 -1.19 -26.33
N ILE A 171 -10.34 -0.17 -25.60
CA ILE A 171 -10.95 1.16 -25.68
C ILE A 171 -10.69 1.76 -27.07
N GLU A 172 -9.42 1.71 -27.51
CA GLU A 172 -8.95 2.18 -28.82
C GLU A 172 -9.65 1.45 -29.98
N SER A 173 -10.00 0.18 -29.81
CA SER A 173 -10.74 -0.60 -30.82
C SER A 173 -12.23 -0.25 -30.92
N GLY A 174 -12.73 0.69 -30.11
CA GLY A 174 -14.13 1.09 -30.13
C GLY A 174 -15.08 0.09 -29.45
N VAL A 175 -14.61 -0.73 -28.49
CA VAL A 175 -15.50 -1.67 -27.79
C VAL A 175 -16.68 -0.95 -27.12
N SER A 176 -17.87 -1.53 -27.16
CA SER A 176 -18.99 -1.01 -26.37
C SER A 176 -18.70 -1.16 -24.87
N TYR A 177 -18.99 -0.12 -24.08
CA TYR A 177 -18.95 -0.21 -22.62
C TYR A 177 -20.21 -0.85 -22.05
N LEU A 178 -21.28 -0.97 -22.84
CA LEU A 178 -22.50 -1.61 -22.44
C LEU A 178 -22.52 -3.09 -22.81
N PRO A 179 -23.13 -3.95 -21.99
CA PRO A 179 -23.41 -5.33 -22.37
C PRO A 179 -24.26 -5.37 -23.65
N ALA A 180 -24.04 -6.40 -24.48
CA ALA A 180 -24.84 -6.63 -25.69
C ALA A 180 -26.33 -6.66 -25.36
N GLY A 181 -27.13 -5.87 -26.08
CA GLY A 181 -28.58 -5.75 -25.87
C GLY A 181 -29.02 -4.69 -24.84
N MET A 182 -28.09 -4.09 -24.09
CA MET A 182 -28.37 -2.98 -23.15
C MET A 182 -28.16 -1.59 -23.77
N GLU A 183 -27.68 -1.54 -25.02
CA GLU A 183 -27.43 -0.32 -25.80
C GLU A 183 -28.64 0.60 -25.95
N ARG A 184 -29.86 0.07 -25.75
CA ARG A 184 -31.15 0.76 -25.92
C ARG A 184 -31.95 0.96 -24.62
N GLY A 185 -31.34 0.74 -23.44
CA GLY A 185 -32.02 0.92 -22.16
C GLY A 185 -31.92 2.36 -21.62
N ASP A 186 -33.04 2.93 -21.15
CA ASP A 186 -33.19 4.34 -20.73
C ASP A 186 -32.29 4.81 -19.57
N GLY A 187 -31.53 3.91 -18.93
CA GLY A 187 -30.63 4.25 -17.80
C GLY A 187 -29.15 4.43 -18.17
N TRP A 188 -28.75 4.15 -19.40
CA TRP A 188 -27.33 4.01 -19.78
C TRP A 188 -26.89 4.89 -20.96
N SER A 189 -27.72 5.84 -21.40
CA SER A 189 -27.44 6.70 -22.55
C SER A 189 -26.12 7.48 -22.44
N GLY A 190 -25.70 7.88 -21.22
CA GLY A 190 -24.42 8.55 -20.96
C GLY A 190 -23.18 7.65 -21.07
N TRP A 191 -23.34 6.34 -21.24
CA TRP A 191 -22.24 5.38 -21.35
C TRP A 191 -21.87 5.06 -22.80
N ASN A 192 -22.65 5.54 -23.77
CA ASN A 192 -22.54 5.09 -25.15
C ASN A 192 -21.47 5.79 -25.97
N ASP A 193 -21.00 7.01 -25.66
CA ASP A 193 -19.89 7.63 -26.43
C ASP A 193 -19.33 8.95 -25.85
N GLY A 194 -19.25 9.10 -24.51
CA GLY A 194 -18.67 10.32 -23.90
C GLY A 194 -19.38 11.63 -24.29
N GLY A 195 -20.57 11.53 -24.89
CA GLY A 195 -21.44 12.65 -25.17
C GLY A 195 -21.97 13.23 -23.86
N PRO A 196 -22.26 14.54 -23.81
CA PRO A 196 -22.81 15.16 -22.62
C PRO A 196 -24.07 14.40 -22.17
N PRO A 197 -24.34 14.33 -20.85
CA PRO A 197 -25.56 13.72 -20.36
C PRO A 197 -26.76 14.36 -21.08
N PRO A 198 -27.82 13.59 -21.38
CA PRO A 198 -29.01 14.16 -21.99
C PRO A 198 -29.47 15.32 -21.11
N THR A 199 -29.53 16.52 -21.70
CA THR A 199 -30.16 17.67 -21.07
C THR A 199 -31.58 17.25 -20.73
N GLU A 200 -31.96 17.36 -19.45
CA GLU A 200 -33.36 17.26 -19.04
C GLU A 200 -34.14 18.28 -19.86
N ASP A 201 -34.80 17.82 -20.91
CA ASP A 201 -35.85 18.61 -21.57
C ASP A 201 -36.92 18.81 -20.50
N THR A 202 -36.96 20.04 -20.01
CA THR A 202 -38.08 20.56 -19.26
C THR A 202 -39.24 20.64 -20.24
N HIS A 203 -40.19 19.69 -20.17
CA HIS A 203 -41.64 19.91 -20.14
C HIS A 203 -42.44 18.61 -20.32
#